data_AF-A0A4Y8YTY6-F1
#
_entry.id   AF-A0A4Y8YTY6-F1
#
_cell.length_a   1.000
_cell.length_b   1.000
_cell.length_c   1.000
_cell.angle_alpha   90.00
_cell.angle_beta   90.00
_cell.angle_gamma   90.00
#
_symmetry.space_group_name_H-M   'P 1'
#
loop_
_entity.id
_entity.type
_entity.pdbx_description
1 polymer ?
#
loop_
_entity_poly.entity_id
_entity_poly.type
_entity_poly.pdbx_seq_one_letter_code
_entity_poly.pdbx_strand_id
1 'polypeptide(L)'
;MAAQPGRHTDVVPPFRKRTFTAAAMTRDVGTLLRRGRSLVTVWTPTCVDPLLREQVMFAVAMVNDCKFCAFMHDDAAITSGADRDGLARLVGLDPADATDDVLIAVVWAQSRAANGLGRADEALERRMENRYSPQQIRDLDTVVRVMTLLNVSGNTAEALIRRIRGQSVLGSRVVDELIVGGTYLVGAVVSALSLALRRRVSPMKVWHEFDRFDGRALTAQGSVNGRVGP
;
A
#
# COMPACT_ATOMS: atom_id res chain seq x y z
N MET A 1 -42.89 29.35 3.39
CA MET A 1 -41.44 29.51 3.62
C MET A 1 -40.79 28.16 3.39
N ALA A 2 -40.19 27.95 2.21
CA ALA A 2 -39.53 26.68 1.89
C ALA A 2 -38.13 26.68 2.52
N ALA A 3 -37.83 25.64 3.30
CA ALA A 3 -36.52 25.42 3.88
C ALA A 3 -35.50 25.11 2.77
N GLN A 4 -34.39 25.85 2.74
CA GLN A 4 -33.26 25.57 1.88
C GLN A 4 -32.56 24.28 2.35
N PRO A 5 -32.20 23.34 1.43
CA PRO A 5 -31.37 22.21 1.80
C PRO A 5 -29.96 22.71 2.14
N GLY A 6 -29.51 22.33 3.34
CA GLY A 6 -28.20 22.67 3.87
C GLY A 6 -27.09 22.27 2.91
N ARG A 7 -26.28 23.26 2.52
CA ARG A 7 -25.01 23.07 1.84
C ARG A 7 -24.14 22.22 2.75
N HIS A 8 -23.90 20.96 2.39
CA HIS A 8 -22.80 20.18 2.99
C HIS A 8 -21.54 21.02 2.73
N THR A 9 -21.01 21.67 3.77
CA THR A 9 -19.67 22.22 3.68
C THR A 9 -18.77 21.00 3.59
N ASP A 10 -18.30 20.69 2.39
CA ASP A 10 -17.29 19.66 2.15
C ASP A 10 -15.99 20.10 2.84
N VAL A 11 -15.92 19.88 4.15
CA VAL A 11 -14.70 20.04 4.92
C VAL A 11 -13.76 18.95 4.41
N VAL A 12 -12.81 19.33 3.57
CA VAL A 12 -11.87 18.36 3.04
C VAL A 12 -11.05 17.81 4.20
N PRO A 13 -11.01 16.48 4.40
CA PRO A 13 -10.31 15.87 5.53
C PRO A 13 -8.84 16.31 5.61
N PRO A 14 -8.30 16.42 6.84
CA PRO A 14 -6.89 16.75 7.01
C PRO A 14 -6.01 15.67 6.36
N PHE A 15 -4.96 16.10 5.65
CA PHE A 15 -3.99 15.18 5.06
C PHE A 15 -3.07 14.64 6.16
N ARG A 16 -3.20 13.36 6.49
CA ARG A 16 -2.40 12.70 7.55
C ARG A 16 -1.41 11.66 7.01
N LYS A 17 -1.32 11.51 5.69
CA LYS A 17 -0.50 10.49 5.04
C LYS A 17 0.97 10.94 5.01
N ARG A 18 1.89 9.98 5.05
CA ARG A 18 3.32 10.27 4.88
C ARG A 18 3.61 10.73 3.46
N THR A 19 4.43 11.77 3.33
CA THR A 19 5.00 12.25 2.06
C THR A 19 6.52 12.13 2.09
N PHE A 20 7.13 12.06 0.91
CA PHE A 20 8.57 12.09 0.77
C PHE A 20 9.10 13.51 0.69
N THR A 21 10.34 13.67 1.15
CA THR A 21 11.25 14.65 0.57
C THR A 21 12.06 13.99 -0.53
N ALA A 22 12.54 14.75 -1.52
CA ALA A 22 13.40 14.22 -2.58
C ALA A 22 14.66 13.54 -2.00
N ALA A 23 15.23 14.09 -0.92
CA ALA A 23 16.38 13.50 -0.23
C ALA A 23 16.05 12.19 0.50
N ALA A 24 14.86 12.05 1.07
CA ALA A 24 14.41 10.78 1.65
C ALA A 24 14.21 9.73 0.56
N MET A 25 13.55 10.09 -0.55
CA MET A 25 13.36 9.21 -1.69
C MET A 25 14.69 8.70 -2.27
N THR A 26 15.68 9.57 -2.48
CA THR A 26 16.97 9.16 -3.04
C THR A 26 17.74 8.21 -2.12
N ARG A 27 17.66 8.39 -0.80
CA ARG A 27 18.23 7.43 0.17
C ARG A 27 17.57 6.06 0.11
N ASP A 28 16.25 6.02 -0.02
CA ASP A 28 15.49 4.76 -0.11
C ASP A 28 15.77 4.06 -1.44
N VAL A 29 15.80 4.80 -2.55
CA VAL A 29 16.23 4.29 -3.87
C VAL A 29 17.64 3.73 -3.79
N GLY A 30 18.60 4.47 -3.21
CA GLY A 30 19.97 4.00 -3.04
C GLY A 30 20.05 2.71 -2.20
N THR A 31 19.21 2.57 -1.19
CA THR A 31 19.11 1.34 -0.38
C THR A 31 18.58 0.16 -1.18
N LEU A 32 17.59 0.38 -2.04
CA LEU A 32 17.03 -0.65 -2.91
C LEU A 32 18.02 -1.07 -4.01
N LEU A 33 18.73 -0.12 -4.62
CA LEU A 33 19.75 -0.43 -5.63
C LEU A 33 20.86 -1.33 -5.06
N ARG A 34 21.22 -1.15 -3.78
CA ARG A 34 22.17 -2.03 -3.08
C ARG A 34 21.67 -3.46 -2.86
N ARG A 35 20.38 -3.76 -3.06
CA ARG A 35 19.84 -5.14 -3.04
C ARG A 35 20.24 -5.94 -4.28
N GLY A 36 20.75 -5.27 -5.32
CA GLY A 36 21.29 -5.89 -6.53
C GLY A 36 20.27 -6.79 -7.21
N ARG A 37 20.65 -8.04 -7.47
CA ARG A 37 19.80 -9.02 -8.17
C ARG A 37 18.47 -9.28 -7.46
N SER A 38 18.44 -9.20 -6.13
CA SER A 38 17.22 -9.40 -5.34
C SER A 38 16.12 -8.42 -5.72
N LEU A 39 16.48 -7.20 -6.13
CA LEU A 39 15.50 -6.19 -6.58
C LEU A 39 14.71 -6.64 -7.82
N VAL A 40 15.25 -7.56 -8.62
CA VAL A 40 14.60 -8.11 -9.81
C VAL A 40 13.99 -9.48 -9.51
N THR A 41 14.70 -10.35 -8.78
CA THR A 41 14.26 -11.73 -8.59
C THR A 41 13.02 -11.84 -7.71
N VAL A 42 12.78 -10.92 -6.77
CA VAL A 42 11.56 -10.95 -5.92
C VAL A 42 10.25 -10.86 -6.72
N TRP A 43 10.32 -10.40 -7.98
CA TRP A 43 9.18 -10.34 -8.87
C TRP A 43 8.94 -11.64 -9.65
N THR A 44 9.84 -12.62 -9.57
CA THR A 44 9.65 -13.93 -10.21
C THR A 44 8.79 -14.85 -9.32
N PRO A 45 7.91 -15.67 -9.92
CA PRO A 45 7.07 -16.61 -9.15
C PRO A 45 7.89 -17.63 -8.33
N THR A 46 9.14 -17.88 -8.74
CA THR A 46 10.05 -18.83 -8.09
C THR A 46 10.75 -18.27 -6.86
N CYS A 47 10.84 -16.94 -6.71
CA CYS A 47 11.54 -16.31 -5.59
C CYS A 47 10.57 -15.96 -4.45
N VAL A 48 9.47 -15.31 -4.79
CA VAL A 48 8.38 -15.01 -3.86
C VAL A 48 7.10 -15.46 -4.53
N ASP A 49 6.33 -16.30 -3.83
CA ASP A 49 5.03 -16.75 -4.30
C ASP A 49 4.15 -15.55 -4.70
N PRO A 50 3.52 -15.56 -5.90
CA PRO A 50 2.74 -14.42 -6.37
C PRO A 50 1.62 -14.00 -5.42
N LEU A 51 0.88 -14.96 -4.84
CA LEU A 51 -0.23 -14.65 -3.94
C LEU A 51 0.29 -14.00 -2.65
N LEU A 52 1.31 -14.58 -2.01
CA LEU A 52 1.95 -14.00 -0.83
C LEU A 52 2.46 -12.59 -1.13
N ARG A 53 3.08 -12.39 -2.30
CA ARG A 53 3.61 -11.08 -2.69
C ARG A 53 2.50 -10.03 -2.80
N GLU A 54 1.39 -10.35 -3.44
CA GLU A 54 0.26 -9.43 -3.56
C GLU A 54 -0.39 -9.14 -2.20
N GLN A 55 -0.50 -10.15 -1.31
CA GLN A 55 -1.00 -9.96 0.06
C GLN A 55 -0.11 -9.00 0.87
N VAL A 56 1.22 -9.16 0.79
CA VAL A 56 2.17 -8.24 1.43
C VAL A 56 2.07 -6.84 0.85
N MET A 57 2.03 -6.71 -0.48
CA MET A 57 1.95 -5.39 -1.15
C MET A 57 0.65 -4.67 -0.80
N PHE A 58 -0.48 -5.38 -0.79
CA PHE A 58 -1.77 -4.85 -0.38
C PHE A 58 -1.75 -4.38 1.08
N ALA A 59 -1.27 -5.22 2.01
CA ALA A 59 -1.23 -4.87 3.43
C ALA A 59 -0.32 -3.64 3.71
N VAL A 60 0.83 -3.55 3.05
CA VAL A 60 1.72 -2.38 3.14
C VAL A 60 1.05 -1.13 2.55
N ALA A 61 0.32 -1.26 1.45
CA ALA A 61 -0.43 -0.14 0.86
C ALA A 61 -1.54 0.37 1.80
N MET A 62 -2.20 -0.54 2.50
CA MET A 62 -3.22 -0.21 3.50
C MET A 62 -2.62 0.55 4.70
N VAL A 63 -1.51 0.08 5.27
CA VAL A 63 -0.80 0.78 6.35
C VAL A 63 -0.32 2.17 5.93
N ASN A 64 0.13 2.31 4.68
CA ASN A 64 0.57 3.59 4.14
C ASN A 64 -0.56 4.54 3.68
N ASP A 65 -1.82 4.12 3.78
CA ASP A 65 -3.03 4.84 3.31
C ASP A 65 -2.95 5.26 1.81
N CYS A 66 -2.30 4.42 0.99
CA CYS A 66 -2.11 4.69 -0.44
C CYS A 66 -3.22 4.05 -1.28
N LYS A 67 -4.29 4.81 -1.54
CA LYS A 67 -5.49 4.34 -2.25
C LYS A 67 -5.20 3.70 -3.61
N PHE A 68 -4.34 4.31 -4.43
CA PHE A 68 -4.03 3.80 -5.76
C PHE A 68 -3.35 2.43 -5.70
N CYS A 69 -2.34 2.29 -4.85
CA CYS A 69 -1.66 1.02 -4.67
C CYS A 69 -2.58 -0.04 -4.07
N ALA A 70 -3.39 0.31 -3.06
CA ALA A 70 -4.35 -0.63 -2.48
C ALA A 70 -5.36 -1.12 -3.53
N PHE A 71 -5.87 -0.24 -4.39
CA PHE A 71 -6.75 -0.61 -5.50
C PHE A 71 -6.07 -1.56 -6.50
N MET A 72 -4.84 -1.23 -6.93
CA MET A 72 -4.10 -2.04 -7.90
C MET A 72 -3.78 -3.44 -7.37
N HIS A 73 -3.43 -3.54 -6.08
CA HIS A 73 -3.02 -4.80 -5.46
C HIS A 73 -4.19 -5.61 -4.88
N ASP A 74 -5.35 -5.01 -4.60
CA ASP A 74 -6.59 -5.75 -4.33
C ASP A 74 -6.97 -6.60 -5.55
N ASP A 75 -7.01 -6.01 -6.74
CA ASP A 75 -7.31 -6.75 -7.96
C ASP A 75 -6.28 -7.82 -8.29
N ALA A 76 -4.99 -7.50 -8.10
CA ALA A 76 -3.91 -8.44 -8.37
C ALA A 76 -3.93 -9.63 -7.39
N ALA A 77 -4.23 -9.39 -6.11
CA ALA A 77 -4.39 -10.44 -5.12
C ALA A 77 -5.55 -11.37 -5.45
N ILE A 78 -6.71 -10.81 -5.84
CA ILE A 78 -7.88 -11.60 -6.26
C ILE A 78 -7.57 -12.43 -7.51
N THR A 79 -6.88 -11.83 -8.49
CA THR A 79 -6.45 -12.54 -9.70
C THR A 79 -5.44 -13.66 -9.38
N SER A 80 -4.67 -13.51 -8.30
CA SER A 80 -3.72 -14.51 -7.82
C SER A 80 -4.36 -15.57 -6.89
N GLY A 81 -5.68 -15.53 -6.70
CA GLY A 81 -6.44 -16.55 -5.96
C GLY A 81 -6.84 -16.16 -4.54
N ALA A 82 -6.61 -14.91 -4.11
CA ALA A 82 -7.14 -14.44 -2.83
C ALA A 82 -8.67 -14.29 -2.89
N ASP A 83 -9.36 -14.59 -1.79
CA ASP A 83 -10.71 -14.08 -1.57
C ASP A 83 -10.65 -12.67 -0.92
N ARG A 84 -11.67 -11.84 -1.18
CA ARG A 84 -11.72 -10.48 -0.60
C ARG A 84 -11.84 -10.53 0.93
N ASP A 85 -12.59 -11.50 1.45
CA ASP A 85 -12.81 -11.63 2.89
C ASP A 85 -11.51 -12.01 3.62
N GLY A 86 -10.66 -12.84 3.02
CA GLY A 86 -9.34 -13.18 3.55
C GLY A 86 -8.38 -11.99 3.51
N LEU A 87 -8.40 -11.18 2.45
CA LEU A 87 -7.65 -9.92 2.40
C LEU A 87 -8.11 -8.93 3.47
N ALA A 88 -9.42 -8.81 3.69
CA ALA A 88 -9.98 -7.98 4.76
C ALA A 88 -9.55 -8.48 6.16
N ARG A 89 -9.59 -9.80 6.38
CA ARG A 89 -9.11 -10.42 7.63
C ARG A 89 -7.61 -10.17 7.83
N LEU A 90 -6.79 -10.27 6.77
CA LEU A 90 -5.34 -10.05 6.82
C LEU A 90 -4.95 -8.66 7.33
N VAL A 91 -5.71 -7.62 6.94
CA VAL A 91 -5.41 -6.23 7.32
C VAL A 91 -5.94 -5.89 8.72
N GLY A 92 -6.97 -6.60 9.19
CA GLY A 92 -7.53 -6.43 10.54
C GLY A 92 -6.97 -7.36 11.61
N LEU A 93 -6.08 -8.28 11.24
CA LEU A 93 -5.57 -9.33 12.11
C LEU A 93 -4.68 -8.75 13.21
N ASP A 94 -4.94 -9.12 14.48
CA ASP A 94 -4.00 -8.86 15.55
C ASP A 94 -2.71 -9.64 15.30
N PRO A 95 -1.52 -9.00 15.33
CA PRO A 95 -0.24 -9.68 15.22
C PRO A 95 -0.10 -10.93 16.12
N ALA A 96 -0.75 -10.94 17.29
CA ALA A 96 -0.75 -12.08 18.21
C ALA A 96 -1.39 -13.34 17.59
N ASP A 97 -2.42 -13.15 16.76
CA ASP A 97 -3.29 -14.19 16.19
C ASP A 97 -2.77 -14.75 14.85
N ALA A 98 -1.66 -14.23 14.33
CA ALA A 98 -1.02 -14.75 13.13
C ALA A 98 -0.38 -16.13 13.41
N THR A 99 -1.06 -17.20 12.99
CA THR A 99 -0.67 -18.60 13.26
C THR A 99 -0.01 -19.31 12.09
N ASP A 100 -0.31 -18.94 10.84
CA ASP A 100 0.33 -19.51 9.66
C ASP A 100 1.40 -18.60 9.06
N ASP A 101 2.25 -19.19 8.23
CA ASP A 101 3.45 -18.54 7.69
C ASP A 101 3.09 -17.28 6.89
N VAL A 102 2.02 -17.34 6.08
CA VAL A 102 1.53 -16.21 5.26
C VAL A 102 1.07 -15.06 6.15
N LEU A 103 0.25 -15.35 7.17
CA LEU A 103 -0.21 -14.34 8.12
C LEU A 103 0.98 -13.67 8.81
N ILE A 104 1.96 -14.45 9.27
CA ILE A 104 3.17 -13.96 9.94
C ILE A 104 3.93 -12.98 9.03
N ALA A 105 4.14 -13.32 7.75
CA ALA A 105 4.79 -12.44 6.78
C ALA A 105 4.01 -11.15 6.54
N VAL A 106 2.68 -11.22 6.46
CA VAL A 106 1.82 -10.07 6.22
C VAL A 106 1.80 -9.12 7.43
N VAL A 107 1.60 -9.62 8.65
CA VAL A 107 1.61 -8.74 9.85
C VAL A 107 3.00 -8.18 10.14
N TRP A 108 4.07 -8.94 9.85
CA TRP A 108 5.44 -8.43 9.90
C TRP A 108 5.65 -7.29 8.91
N ALA A 109 5.19 -7.43 7.66
CA ALA A 109 5.28 -6.39 6.66
C ALA A 109 4.50 -5.11 7.05
N GLN A 110 3.33 -5.28 7.66
CA GLN A 110 2.54 -4.17 8.20
C GLN A 110 3.31 -3.43 9.31
N SER A 111 3.87 -4.16 10.28
CA SER A 111 4.67 -3.59 11.37
C SER A 111 5.92 -2.86 10.84
N ARG A 112 6.65 -3.46 9.88
CA ARG A 112 7.77 -2.80 9.16
C ARG A 112 7.32 -1.48 8.51
N ALA A 113 6.20 -1.49 7.80
CA ALA A 113 5.69 -0.30 7.10
C ALA A 113 5.27 0.80 8.10
N ALA A 114 4.54 0.44 9.16
CA ALA A 114 4.12 1.35 10.22
C ALA A 114 5.33 2.02 10.88
N ASN A 115 6.39 1.25 11.14
CA ASN A 115 7.65 1.71 11.72
C ASN A 115 8.58 2.42 10.72
N GLY A 116 8.10 2.79 9.53
CA GLY A 116 8.88 3.55 8.55
C GLY A 116 10.10 2.77 8.04
N LEU A 117 9.92 1.46 7.82
CA LEU A 117 10.96 0.51 7.42
C LEU A 117 12.02 0.23 8.52
N GLY A 118 11.77 0.67 9.75
CA GLY A 118 12.43 0.19 10.96
C GLY A 118 12.14 -1.28 11.25
N ARG A 119 12.73 -1.83 12.31
CA ARG A 119 12.43 -3.22 12.75
C ARG A 119 10.94 -3.35 13.06
N ALA A 120 10.38 -4.53 12.76
CA ALA A 120 9.06 -4.89 13.26
C ALA A 120 9.12 -5.11 14.77
N ASP A 121 7.97 -5.30 15.38
CA ASP A 121 7.87 -5.70 16.79
C ASP A 121 8.68 -6.96 17.05
N GLU A 122 9.39 -7.03 18.19
CA GLU A 122 10.35 -8.11 18.43
C GLU A 122 9.73 -9.52 18.37
N ALA A 123 8.47 -9.65 18.80
CA ALA A 123 7.73 -10.90 18.71
C ALA A 123 7.53 -11.33 17.24
N LEU A 124 7.26 -10.38 16.34
CA LEU A 124 7.12 -10.63 14.91
C LEU A 124 8.46 -10.93 14.25
N GLU A 125 9.53 -10.23 14.62
CA GLU A 125 10.88 -10.54 14.13
C GLU A 125 11.26 -11.99 14.48
N ARG A 126 11.04 -12.40 15.74
CA ARG A 126 11.28 -13.80 16.16
C ARG A 126 10.42 -14.80 15.41
N ARG A 127 9.13 -14.50 15.20
CA ARG A 127 8.22 -15.37 14.42
C ARG A 127 8.70 -15.50 12.97
N MET A 128 9.14 -14.43 12.34
CA MET A 128 9.72 -14.47 11.00
C MET A 128 10.99 -15.31 10.94
N GLU A 129 11.93 -15.10 11.86
CA GLU A 129 13.20 -15.83 11.93
C GLU A 129 12.99 -17.34 12.18
N ASN A 130 11.92 -17.72 12.89
CA ASN A 130 11.56 -19.12 13.12
C ASN A 130 10.91 -19.81 11.91
N ARG A 131 10.32 -19.05 10.98
CA ARG A 131 9.47 -19.59 9.91
C ARG A 131 10.02 -19.42 8.51
N TYR A 132 10.80 -18.37 8.31
CA TYR A 132 11.40 -18.02 7.03
C TYR A 132 12.92 -18.08 7.13
N SER A 133 13.56 -18.58 6.08
CA SER A 133 15.01 -18.49 5.97
C SER A 133 15.47 -17.03 5.91
N PRO A 134 16.72 -16.73 6.29
CA PRO A 134 17.26 -15.37 6.19
C PRO A 134 17.16 -14.77 4.77
N GLN A 135 17.21 -15.60 3.73
CA GLN A 135 17.05 -15.14 2.35
C GLN A 135 15.60 -14.76 2.06
N GLN A 136 14.62 -15.59 2.43
CA GLN A 136 13.21 -15.27 2.26
C GLN A 136 12.80 -14.00 3.01
N ILE A 137 13.32 -13.79 4.23
CA ILE A 137 13.11 -12.55 4.98
C ILE A 137 13.66 -11.35 4.21
N ARG A 138 14.88 -11.45 3.65
CA ARG A 138 15.47 -10.37 2.83
C ARG A 138 14.68 -10.09 1.55
N ASP A 139 14.11 -11.11 0.94
CA ASP A 139 13.32 -11.01 -0.29
C ASP A 139 11.97 -10.33 -0.01
N LEU A 140 11.26 -10.79 1.02
CA LEU A 140 10.05 -10.12 1.52
C LEU A 140 10.33 -8.68 1.96
N ASP A 141 11.45 -8.44 2.65
CA ASP A 141 11.86 -7.07 3.03
C ASP A 141 12.07 -6.17 1.81
N THR A 142 12.60 -6.73 0.72
CA THR A 142 12.78 -5.99 -0.53
C THR A 142 11.43 -5.61 -1.14
N VAL A 143 10.45 -6.51 -1.13
CA VAL A 143 9.06 -6.22 -1.54
C VAL A 143 8.47 -5.10 -0.68
N VAL A 144 8.57 -5.19 0.66
CA VAL A 144 8.04 -4.17 1.59
C VAL A 144 8.65 -2.78 1.33
N ARG A 145 9.97 -2.72 1.09
CA ARG A 145 10.68 -1.47 0.80
C ARG A 145 10.28 -0.86 -0.53
N VAL A 146 10.18 -1.67 -1.60
CA VAL A 146 9.71 -1.18 -2.90
C VAL A 146 8.27 -0.68 -2.78
N MET A 147 7.42 -1.43 -2.10
CA MET A 147 6.02 -1.05 -1.92
C MET A 147 5.89 0.24 -1.12
N THR A 148 6.63 0.38 -0.01
CA THR A 148 6.63 1.60 0.81
C THR A 148 7.14 2.81 0.02
N LEU A 149 8.20 2.65 -0.78
CA LEU A 149 8.69 3.70 -1.68
C LEU A 149 7.56 4.15 -2.63
N LEU A 150 6.88 3.22 -3.29
CA LEU A 150 5.78 3.55 -4.20
C LEU A 150 4.59 4.18 -3.47
N ASN A 151 4.22 3.69 -2.29
CA ASN A 151 3.10 4.23 -1.53
C ASN A 151 3.33 5.68 -1.10
N VAL A 152 4.48 5.96 -0.49
CA VAL A 152 4.80 7.31 0.00
C VAL A 152 5.01 8.27 -1.18
N SER A 153 5.52 7.78 -2.32
CA SER A 153 5.57 8.56 -3.57
C SER A 153 4.17 8.88 -4.09
N GLY A 154 3.23 7.92 -4.05
CA GLY A 154 1.84 8.14 -4.42
C GLY A 154 1.10 9.12 -3.50
N ASN A 155 1.35 9.05 -2.20
CA ASN A 155 0.84 10.05 -1.25
C ASN A 155 1.42 11.45 -1.53
N THR A 156 2.68 11.52 -1.99
CA THR A 156 3.32 12.79 -2.39
C THR A 156 2.69 13.35 -3.67
N ALA A 157 2.29 12.48 -4.62
CA ALA A 157 1.48 12.87 -5.77
C ALA A 157 0.08 13.36 -5.38
N GLU A 158 -0.56 12.72 -4.39
CA GLU A 158 -1.85 13.19 -3.86
C GLU A 158 -1.72 14.58 -3.23
N ALA A 159 -0.64 14.84 -2.49
CA ALA A 159 -0.34 16.17 -1.96
C ALA A 159 -0.20 17.22 -3.09
N LEU A 160 0.49 16.87 -4.19
CA LEU A 160 0.59 17.73 -5.37
C LEU A 160 -0.80 18.05 -5.96
N ILE A 161 -1.63 17.02 -6.16
CA ILE A 161 -2.99 17.19 -6.71
C ILE A 161 -3.84 18.08 -5.79
N ARG A 162 -3.77 17.89 -4.47
CA ARG A 162 -4.47 18.75 -3.51
C ARG A 162 -4.00 20.19 -3.59
N ARG A 163 -2.70 20.42 -3.72
CA ARG A 163 -2.14 21.77 -3.89
C ARG A 163 -2.65 22.44 -5.17
N ILE A 164 -2.69 21.72 -6.29
CA ILE A 164 -3.26 22.22 -7.56
C ILE A 164 -4.73 22.62 -7.38
N ARG A 165 -5.46 21.93 -6.50
CA ARG A 165 -6.85 22.24 -6.11
C ARG A 165 -6.97 23.32 -5.01
N GLY A 166 -5.89 24.03 -4.70
CA GLY A 166 -5.88 25.13 -3.71
C GLY A 166 -5.76 24.67 -2.25
N GLN A 167 -5.40 23.41 -1.99
CA GLN A 167 -5.31 22.85 -0.65
C GLN A 167 -3.87 22.40 -0.37
N SER A 168 -3.07 23.27 0.23
CA SER A 168 -1.72 22.89 0.64
C SER A 168 -1.75 21.83 1.73
N VAL A 169 -0.81 20.90 1.65
CA VAL A 169 -0.61 19.85 2.67
C VAL A 169 0.45 20.33 3.64
N LEU A 170 0.13 20.30 4.93
CA LEU A 170 1.09 20.65 5.99
C LEU A 170 2.19 19.57 6.04
N GLY A 171 3.44 19.98 6.04
CA GLY A 171 4.60 19.08 6.10
C GLY A 171 5.16 18.63 4.75
N SER A 172 4.48 18.93 3.63
CA SER A 172 5.02 18.72 2.27
C SER A 172 5.51 20.03 1.65
N ARG A 173 6.46 19.94 0.71
CA ARG A 173 7.03 21.08 -0.02
C ARG A 173 6.70 20.94 -1.50
N VAL A 174 6.42 22.06 -2.17
CA VAL A 174 6.15 22.12 -3.62
C VAL A 174 7.20 21.39 -4.45
N VAL A 175 8.49 21.58 -4.12
CA VAL A 175 9.58 20.98 -4.89
C VAL A 175 9.56 19.46 -4.77
N ASP A 176 9.32 18.93 -3.55
CA ASP A 176 9.23 17.49 -3.31
C ASP A 176 8.00 16.91 -4.02
N GLU A 177 6.87 17.60 -3.95
CA GLU A 177 5.63 17.25 -4.64
C GLU A 177 5.80 17.17 -6.17
N LEU A 178 6.46 18.15 -6.77
CA LEU A 178 6.70 18.17 -8.22
C LEU A 178 7.66 17.06 -8.67
N ILE A 179 8.77 16.88 -7.96
CA ILE A 179 9.80 15.90 -8.35
C ILE A 179 9.30 14.48 -8.09
N VAL A 180 8.91 14.18 -6.85
CA VAL A 180 8.52 12.83 -6.43
C VAL A 180 7.13 12.51 -6.97
N GLY A 181 6.17 13.38 -6.69
CA GLY A 181 4.78 13.19 -7.10
C GLY A 181 4.61 13.21 -8.61
N GLY A 182 5.27 14.13 -9.32
CA GLY A 182 5.26 14.17 -10.79
C GLY A 182 5.82 12.90 -11.42
N THR A 183 6.97 12.41 -10.94
CA THR A 183 7.56 11.15 -11.42
C THR A 183 6.63 9.96 -11.18
N TYR A 184 6.03 9.88 -9.99
CA TYR A 184 5.08 8.83 -9.65
C TYR A 184 3.84 8.82 -10.56
N LEU A 185 3.29 10.00 -10.87
CA LEU A 185 2.08 10.11 -11.70
C LEU A 185 2.28 9.52 -13.10
N VAL A 186 3.46 9.69 -13.70
CA VAL A 186 3.79 9.06 -14.99
C VAL A 186 3.67 7.54 -14.89
N GLY A 187 4.28 6.94 -13.87
CA GLY A 187 4.19 5.51 -13.61
C GLY A 187 2.75 5.05 -13.35
N ALA A 188 2.01 5.79 -12.51
CA ALA A 188 0.63 5.47 -12.18
C ALA A 188 -0.30 5.46 -13.41
N VAL A 189 -0.14 6.43 -14.32
CA VAL A 189 -0.89 6.48 -15.59
C VAL A 189 -0.56 5.26 -16.45
N VAL A 190 0.72 4.92 -16.61
CA VAL A 190 1.15 3.75 -17.38
C VAL A 190 0.58 2.46 -16.78
N SER A 191 0.61 2.30 -15.44
CA SER A 191 0.04 1.15 -14.74
C SER A 191 -1.47 1.05 -14.92
N ALA A 192 -2.21 2.16 -14.80
CA ALA A 192 -3.66 2.17 -14.98
C ALA A 192 -4.07 1.82 -16.41
N LEU A 193 -3.36 2.35 -17.41
CA LEU A 193 -3.58 2.00 -18.83
C LEU A 193 -3.24 0.53 -19.10
N SER A 194 -2.16 0.02 -18.52
CA SER A 194 -1.77 -1.39 -18.63
C SER A 194 -2.83 -2.31 -18.03
N LEU A 195 -3.41 -1.93 -16.88
CA LEU A 195 -4.51 -2.65 -16.26
C LEU A 195 -5.77 -2.65 -17.13
N ALA A 196 -6.15 -1.48 -17.67
CA ALA A 196 -7.28 -1.36 -18.59
C ALA A 196 -7.11 -2.27 -19.82
N LEU A 197 -5.90 -2.28 -20.40
CA LEU A 197 -5.57 -3.15 -21.53
C LEU A 197 -5.63 -4.64 -21.18
N ARG A 198 -5.03 -5.04 -20.05
CA ARG A 198 -5.03 -6.45 -19.58
C ARG A 198 -6.46 -6.96 -19.33
N ARG A 199 -7.30 -6.13 -18.71
CA ARG A 199 -8.70 -6.47 -18.45
C ARG A 199 -9.62 -6.24 -19.66
N ARG A 200 -9.10 -5.70 -20.77
CA ARG A 200 -9.87 -5.33 -21.98
C ARG A 200 -11.07 -4.44 -21.68
N VAL A 201 -10.88 -3.45 -20.82
CA VAL A 201 -11.89 -2.45 -20.44
C VAL A 201 -11.42 -1.04 -20.80
N SER A 202 -12.34 -0.07 -20.85
CA SER A 202 -11.96 1.31 -21.07
C SER A 202 -11.21 1.88 -19.86
N PRO A 203 -10.24 2.80 -20.05
CA PRO A 203 -9.58 3.49 -18.95
C PRO A 203 -10.56 4.22 -18.01
N MET A 204 -11.67 4.72 -18.56
CA MET A 204 -12.74 5.34 -17.78
C MET A 204 -13.39 4.37 -16.78
N LYS A 205 -13.56 3.09 -17.17
CA LYS A 205 -14.09 2.09 -16.23
C LYS A 205 -13.13 1.87 -15.05
N VAL A 206 -11.82 1.75 -15.32
CA VAL A 206 -10.79 1.64 -14.28
C VAL A 206 -10.79 2.87 -13.37
N TRP A 207 -10.92 4.07 -13.94
CA TRP A 207 -11.04 5.30 -13.16
C TRP A 207 -12.26 5.29 -12.24
N HIS A 208 -13.43 4.89 -12.73
CA HIS A 208 -14.65 4.82 -11.91
C HIS A 208 -14.56 3.78 -10.79
N GLU A 209 -13.93 2.63 -11.05
CA GLU A 209 -13.67 1.61 -10.04
C GLU A 209 -12.70 2.14 -8.98
N PHE A 210 -11.61 2.78 -9.39
CA PHE A 210 -10.65 3.41 -8.49
C PHE A 210 -11.31 4.51 -7.64
N ASP A 211 -12.11 5.39 -8.25
CA ASP A 211 -12.78 6.48 -7.53
C ASP A 211 -13.70 5.94 -6.43
N ARG A 212 -14.44 4.86 -6.72
CA ARG A 212 -15.32 4.18 -5.75
C ARG A 212 -14.60 3.25 -4.78
N PHE A 213 -13.35 2.88 -5.05
CA PHE A 213 -12.60 2.01 -4.16
C PHE A 213 -12.41 2.67 -2.79
N ASP A 214 -12.87 1.98 -1.74
CA ASP A 214 -12.67 2.37 -0.36
C ASP A 214 -12.00 1.22 0.41
N GLY A 215 -10.68 1.31 0.54
CA GLY A 215 -9.91 0.33 1.31
C GLY A 215 -10.28 0.32 2.80
N ARG A 216 -10.83 1.42 3.36
CA ARG A 216 -11.22 1.48 4.78
C ARG A 216 -12.46 0.66 5.07
N ALA A 217 -13.34 0.46 4.08
CA ALA A 217 -14.45 -0.46 4.21
C ALA A 217 -13.95 -1.91 4.42
N LEU A 218 -12.83 -2.29 3.79
CA LEU A 218 -12.23 -3.61 3.95
C LEU A 218 -11.65 -3.82 5.36
N THR A 219 -11.01 -2.79 5.94
CA THR A 219 -10.48 -2.88 7.32
C THR A 219 -11.60 -2.94 8.37
N ALA A 220 -12.70 -2.21 8.14
CA ALA A 220 -13.87 -2.22 9.02
C ALA A 220 -14.56 -3.59 9.05
N GLN A 221 -14.66 -4.27 7.90
CA GLN A 221 -15.23 -5.63 7.80
C GLN A 221 -14.35 -6.67 8.50
N GLY A 222 -13.01 -6.56 8.41
CA GLY A 222 -12.07 -7.41 9.13
C GLY A 222 -12.21 -7.29 10.67
N SER A 223 -12.40 -6.07 11.18
CA SER A 223 -12.58 -5.82 12.62
C SER A 223 -13.91 -6.37 13.18
N VAL A 224 -14.97 -6.36 12.37
CA VAL A 224 -16.29 -6.92 12.77
C VAL A 224 -16.23 -8.45 12.83
N ASN A 225 -15.58 -9.09 11.86
CA ASN A 225 -15.47 -10.55 11.80
C ASN A 225 -14.38 -11.14 12.71
N GLY A 226 -13.43 -10.33 13.19
CA GLY A 226 -12.41 -10.73 14.17
C GLY A 226 -12.91 -10.84 15.62
N ARG A 227 -14.13 -10.39 15.93
CA ARG A 227 -14.79 -10.71 17.21
C ARG A 227 -15.49 -12.06 17.12
N VAL A 228 -14.72 -13.13 17.03
CA VAL A 228 -15.21 -14.43 17.51
C VAL A 228 -15.00 -14.41 19.02
N GLY A 229 -16.09 -14.16 19.76
CA GLY A 229 -16.15 -14.25 21.22
C GLY A 229 -15.87 -15.68 21.72
N PRO A 230 -15.76 -15.85 23.05
CA PRO A 230 -15.00 -16.91 23.71
C PRO A 230 -15.39 -18.35 23.35
#